data_AF-A0A497LYK5-F1
#
_entry.id   AF-A0A497LYK5-F1
#
_cell.length_a   1.000
_cell.length_b   1.000
_cell.length_c   1.000
_cell.angle_alpha   90.00
_cell.angle_beta   90.00
_cell.angle_gamma   90.00
#
_symmetry.space_group_name_H-M   'P 1'
#
loop_
_entity.id
_entity.type
_entity.pdbx_description
1 polymer ?
#
loop_
_entity_poly.entity_id
_entity_poly.type
_entity_poly.pdbx_seq_one_letter_code
_entity_poly.pdbx_strand_id
1 'polypeptide(L)'
;MNNQANMSKERYKSFRLETLEKIAKILIDLGNSLESIGVELKEAVSKLVDHEFGLTEEVFTVLKWEKRSSDKLGEYEVAQREQNDPHAFNHAYRILEVNAADIKNHFGSKEWRYYYWLFDGSPDVIFRKKRNSA
;
A
#
# COMPACT_ATOMS: atom_id res chain seq x y z
N MET A 1 17.74 -29.30 59.34
CA MET A 1 17.64 -29.96 58.02
C MET A 1 16.88 -29.14 56.94
N ASN A 2 16.47 -27.87 57.18
CA ASN A 2 15.70 -27.08 56.21
C ASN A 2 16.53 -26.28 55.17
N ASN A 3 17.83 -26.07 55.39
CA ASN A 3 18.60 -25.12 54.58
C ASN A 3 19.09 -25.68 53.23
N GLN A 4 19.45 -26.96 53.16
CA GLN A 4 19.86 -27.63 51.92
C GLN A 4 18.69 -27.82 50.93
N ALA A 5 17.49 -28.09 51.44
CA ALA A 5 16.29 -28.22 50.61
C ALA A 5 15.88 -26.88 49.95
N ASN A 6 15.98 -25.77 50.69
CA ASN A 6 15.72 -24.43 50.14
C ASN A 6 16.78 -24.02 49.08
N MET A 7 18.05 -24.29 49.34
CA MET A 7 19.13 -24.03 48.38
C MET A 7 18.97 -24.79 47.06
N SER A 8 18.46 -26.03 47.11
CA SER A 8 18.21 -26.84 45.91
C SER A 8 17.02 -26.32 45.08
N LYS A 9 15.97 -25.81 45.73
CA LYS A 9 14.79 -25.24 45.07
C LYS A 9 15.10 -23.91 44.39
N GLU A 10 15.89 -23.04 45.03
CA GLU A 10 16.30 -21.75 44.46
C GLU A 10 17.19 -21.94 43.21
N ARG A 11 18.16 -22.87 43.25
CA ARG A 11 18.97 -23.21 42.07
C ARG A 11 18.13 -23.76 40.91
N TYR A 12 17.18 -24.65 41.21
CA TYR A 12 16.30 -25.21 40.19
C TYR A 12 15.40 -24.14 39.55
N LYS A 13 14.93 -23.18 40.34
CA LYS A 13 14.11 -22.06 39.87
C LYS A 13 14.92 -21.09 39.00
N SER A 14 16.16 -20.74 39.39
CA SER A 14 17.05 -19.90 38.57
C SER A 14 17.41 -20.58 37.24
N PHE A 15 17.74 -21.86 37.27
CA PHE A 15 18.05 -22.63 36.06
C PHE A 15 16.86 -22.68 35.07
N ARG A 16 15.63 -22.85 35.59
CA ARG A 16 14.42 -22.79 34.76
C ARG A 16 14.14 -21.38 34.22
N LEU A 17 14.42 -20.34 34.99
CA LEU A 17 14.24 -18.95 34.56
C LEU A 17 15.20 -18.61 33.40
N GLU A 18 16.48 -18.93 33.54
CA GLU A 18 17.49 -18.72 32.49
C GLU A 18 17.17 -19.49 31.21
N THR A 19 16.61 -20.70 31.33
CA THR A 19 16.19 -21.50 30.18
C THR A 19 15.00 -20.85 29.47
N LEU A 20 14.03 -20.33 30.22
CA LEU A 20 12.88 -19.61 29.65
C LEU A 20 13.30 -18.29 28.98
N GLU A 21 14.22 -17.55 29.57
CA GLU A 21 14.77 -16.32 28.98
C GLU A 21 15.46 -16.60 27.64
N LYS A 22 16.24 -17.69 27.55
CA LYS A 22 16.88 -18.12 26.30
C LYS A 22 15.86 -18.49 25.24
N ILE A 23 14.81 -19.23 25.59
CA ILE A 23 13.74 -19.60 24.66
C ILE A 23 12.97 -18.36 24.20
N ALA A 24 12.63 -17.45 25.13
CA ALA A 24 11.94 -16.21 24.79
C ALA A 24 12.76 -15.35 23.84
N LYS A 25 14.08 -15.24 24.05
CA LYS A 25 14.98 -14.54 23.14
C LYS A 25 14.97 -15.15 21.74
N ILE A 26 15.06 -16.47 21.62
CA ILE A 26 15.01 -17.16 20.32
C ILE A 26 13.69 -16.87 19.59
N LEU A 27 12.57 -16.84 20.31
CA LEU A 27 11.27 -16.53 19.71
C LEU A 27 11.15 -15.07 19.27
N ILE A 28 11.70 -14.13 20.03
CA ILE A 28 11.76 -12.71 19.64
C ILE A 28 12.61 -12.55 18.38
N ASP A 29 13.80 -13.16 18.35
CA ASP A 29 14.71 -13.08 17.21
C ASP A 29 14.07 -13.70 15.94
N LEU A 30 13.31 -14.79 16.10
CA LEU A 30 12.50 -15.37 15.02
C LEU A 30 11.41 -14.41 14.52
N GLY A 31 10.66 -13.79 15.44
CA GLY A 31 9.62 -12.82 15.09
C GLY A 31 10.17 -11.63 14.30
N ASN A 32 11.28 -11.06 14.76
CA ASN A 32 11.97 -9.97 14.08
C ASN A 32 12.46 -10.38 12.68
N SER A 33 12.96 -11.62 12.54
CA SER A 33 13.43 -12.13 11.25
C SER A 33 12.28 -12.31 10.26
N LEU A 34 11.13 -12.83 10.71
CA LEU A 34 9.92 -12.95 9.89
C LEU A 34 9.39 -11.59 9.46
N GLU A 35 9.43 -10.59 10.35
CA GLU A 35 9.04 -9.22 10.02
C GLU A 35 9.95 -8.63 8.94
N SER A 36 11.28 -8.78 9.06
CA SER A 36 12.24 -8.33 8.04
C SER A 36 11.96 -8.96 6.68
N ILE A 37 11.75 -10.27 6.64
CA ILE A 37 11.43 -11.00 5.40
C ILE A 37 10.10 -10.51 4.81
N GLY A 38 9.10 -10.22 5.65
CA GLY A 38 7.83 -9.65 5.21
C GLY A 38 7.98 -8.27 4.56
N VAL A 39 8.83 -7.41 5.12
CA VAL A 39 9.16 -6.10 4.56
C VAL A 39 9.89 -6.26 3.22
N GLU A 40 10.91 -7.11 3.16
CA GLU A 40 11.67 -7.38 1.94
C GLU A 40 10.78 -7.95 0.82
N LEU A 41 9.88 -8.87 1.16
CA LEU A 41 8.90 -9.42 0.22
C LEU A 41 7.97 -8.33 -0.31
N LYS A 42 7.45 -7.47 0.57
CA LYS A 42 6.61 -6.34 0.17
C LYS A 42 7.35 -5.41 -0.80
N GLU A 43 8.60 -5.08 -0.52
CA GLU A 43 9.42 -4.25 -1.40
C GLU A 43 9.71 -4.94 -2.75
N ALA A 44 10.02 -6.23 -2.74
CA ALA A 44 10.26 -7.01 -3.95
C ALA A 44 8.99 -7.10 -4.81
N VAL A 45 7.82 -7.30 -4.19
CA VAL A 45 6.53 -7.31 -4.87
C VAL A 45 6.19 -5.92 -5.41
N SER A 46 6.42 -4.84 -4.66
CA SER A 46 6.23 -3.47 -5.17
C SER A 46 7.13 -3.21 -6.39
N LYS A 47 8.41 -3.57 -6.32
CA LYS A 47 9.34 -3.45 -7.45
C LYS A 47 8.92 -4.31 -8.64
N LEU A 48 8.39 -5.51 -8.41
CA LEU A 48 7.90 -6.40 -9.47
C LEU A 48 6.62 -5.85 -10.11
N VAL A 49 5.70 -5.31 -9.32
CA VAL A 49 4.52 -4.60 -9.83
C VAL A 49 4.94 -3.39 -10.68
N ASP A 50 5.97 -2.66 -10.26
CA ASP A 50 6.49 -1.53 -11.04
C ASP A 50 7.27 -1.96 -12.30
N HIS A 51 7.87 -3.16 -12.32
CA HIS A 51 8.81 -3.62 -13.37
C HIS A 51 8.24 -4.64 -14.36
N GLU A 52 7.43 -5.61 -13.92
CA GLU A 52 6.78 -6.63 -14.78
C GLU A 52 5.37 -6.20 -15.24
N PHE A 53 4.65 -5.42 -14.44
CA PHE A 53 3.40 -4.79 -14.85
C PHE A 53 3.66 -3.33 -15.19
N GLY A 54 4.27 -3.07 -16.34
CA GLY A 54 4.29 -1.74 -16.93
C GLY A 54 2.87 -1.21 -16.93
N LEU A 55 2.53 -0.38 -15.95
CA LEU A 55 1.16 -0.04 -15.61
C LEU A 55 0.52 0.50 -16.87
N THR A 56 -0.45 -0.22 -17.44
CA THR A 56 -1.07 0.22 -18.69
C THR A 56 -2.17 1.20 -18.33
N GLU A 57 -2.45 2.14 -19.24
CA GLU A 57 -3.58 3.06 -19.06
C GLU A 57 -4.92 2.30 -18.90
N GLU A 58 -4.98 1.03 -19.28
CA GLU A 58 -6.17 0.17 -19.24
C GLU A 58 -6.81 0.06 -17.86
N VAL A 59 -6.01 0.13 -16.79
CA VAL A 59 -6.54 0.14 -15.41
C VAL A 59 -7.52 1.29 -15.17
N PHE A 60 -7.39 2.39 -15.91
CA PHE A 60 -8.28 3.54 -15.84
C PHE A 60 -9.34 3.54 -16.94
N THR A 61 -9.09 2.96 -18.12
CA THR A 61 -10.06 2.98 -19.23
C THR A 61 -11.29 2.12 -18.98
N VAL A 62 -11.20 1.14 -18.09
CA VAL A 62 -12.33 0.29 -17.67
C VAL A 62 -13.38 1.03 -16.85
N LEU A 63 -13.03 2.19 -16.27
CA LEU A 63 -13.97 2.97 -15.47
C LEU A 63 -14.99 3.68 -16.36
N LYS A 64 -16.17 3.96 -15.81
CA LYS A 64 -17.22 4.79 -16.41
C LYS A 64 -16.90 6.25 -16.15
N TRP A 65 -16.71 7.00 -17.24
CA TRP A 65 -16.29 8.39 -17.22
C TRP A 65 -17.42 9.33 -17.65
N GLU A 66 -17.67 10.34 -16.82
CA GLU A 66 -18.63 11.40 -17.06
C GLU A 66 -17.89 12.68 -17.46
N LYS A 67 -18.23 13.25 -18.62
CA LYS A 67 -17.65 14.51 -19.08
C LYS A 67 -18.17 15.68 -18.26
N ARG A 68 -17.26 16.57 -17.86
CA ARG A 68 -17.54 17.81 -17.15
C ARG A 68 -16.71 18.94 -17.74
N SER A 69 -17.15 20.16 -17.47
CA SER A 69 -16.43 21.36 -17.84
C SER A 69 -16.36 22.32 -16.65
N SER A 70 -15.29 23.11 -16.61
CA SER A 70 -15.17 24.23 -15.67
C SER A 70 -14.31 25.33 -16.28
N ASP A 71 -14.49 26.55 -15.82
CA ASP A 71 -13.73 27.71 -16.32
C ASP A 71 -12.22 27.56 -16.09
N LYS A 72 -11.81 26.86 -15.03
CA LYS A 72 -10.39 26.68 -14.67
C LYS A 72 -9.73 25.50 -15.38
N LEU A 73 -10.44 24.39 -15.54
CA LEU A 73 -9.87 23.14 -16.09
C LEU A 73 -10.25 22.90 -17.54
N GLY A 74 -11.16 23.67 -18.14
CA GLY A 74 -11.74 23.34 -19.43
C GLY A 74 -12.54 22.04 -19.35
N GLU A 75 -12.46 21.22 -20.39
CA GLU A 75 -13.06 19.88 -20.40
C GLU A 75 -12.21 18.87 -19.62
N TYR A 76 -12.86 18.11 -18.74
CA TYR A 76 -12.29 17.02 -17.97
C TYR A 76 -13.34 15.93 -17.78
N GLU A 77 -12.92 14.78 -17.27
CA GLU A 77 -13.80 13.65 -17.03
C GLU A 77 -13.64 13.15 -15.60
N VAL A 78 -14.71 12.61 -15.04
CA VAL A 78 -14.71 12.04 -13.70
C VAL A 78 -15.30 10.64 -13.69
N ALA A 79 -14.74 9.77 -12.87
CA ALA A 79 -15.32 8.48 -12.54
C ALA A 79 -15.78 8.53 -11.08
N GLN A 80 -17.07 8.24 -10.84
CA GLN A 80 -17.65 8.20 -9.49
C GLN A 80 -17.61 6.77 -8.95
N ARG A 81 -17.25 6.61 -7.67
CA ARG A 81 -17.16 5.30 -7.00
C ARG A 81 -18.45 4.48 -7.16
N GLU A 82 -19.60 5.10 -6.90
CA GLU A 82 -20.92 4.45 -6.90
C GLU A 82 -21.37 3.93 -8.28
N GLN A 83 -20.81 4.49 -9.36
CA GLN A 83 -21.20 4.13 -10.73
C GLN A 83 -20.31 3.03 -11.32
N ASN A 84 -19.23 2.68 -10.63
CA ASN A 84 -18.17 1.79 -11.09
C ASN A 84 -18.16 0.48 -10.32
N ASP A 85 -17.52 -0.53 -10.91
CA ASP A 85 -17.20 -1.76 -10.18
C ASP A 85 -16.28 -1.43 -8.99
N PRO A 86 -16.61 -1.84 -7.75
CA PRO A 86 -15.82 -1.49 -6.57
C PRO A 86 -14.37 -1.97 -6.65
N HIS A 87 -14.11 -3.14 -7.22
CA HIS A 87 -12.76 -3.69 -7.31
C HIS A 87 -11.91 -2.87 -8.31
N ALA A 88 -12.44 -2.60 -9.50
CA ALA A 88 -11.77 -1.77 -10.51
C ALA A 88 -11.52 -0.34 -10.00
N PHE A 89 -12.52 0.29 -9.38
CA PHE A 89 -12.39 1.64 -8.85
C PHE A 89 -11.35 1.71 -7.73
N ASN A 90 -11.41 0.80 -6.76
CA ASN A 90 -10.46 0.79 -5.63
C ASN A 90 -9.03 0.54 -6.10
N HIS A 91 -8.84 -0.31 -7.10
CA HIS A 91 -7.53 -0.55 -7.67
C HIS A 91 -6.95 0.73 -8.32
N ALA A 92 -7.71 1.37 -9.20
CA ALA A 92 -7.30 2.63 -9.83
C ALA A 92 -7.07 3.75 -8.80
N TYR A 93 -7.95 3.88 -7.81
CA TYR A 93 -7.83 4.86 -6.73
C TYR A 93 -6.53 4.66 -5.92
N ARG A 94 -6.24 3.41 -5.54
CA ARG A 94 -5.04 3.09 -4.75
C ARG A 94 -3.75 3.38 -5.50
N ILE A 95 -3.72 3.15 -6.81
CA ILE A 95 -2.58 3.53 -7.66
C ILE A 95 -2.34 5.04 -7.57
N LEU A 96 -3.38 5.85 -7.70
CA LEU A 96 -3.26 7.31 -7.63
C LEU A 96 -2.85 7.79 -6.23
N GLU A 97 -3.41 7.20 -5.18
CA GLU A 97 -3.08 7.51 -3.79
C GLU A 97 -1.61 7.21 -3.46
N VAL A 98 -1.11 6.03 -3.82
CA VAL A 98 0.29 5.63 -3.59
C VAL A 98 1.27 6.54 -4.35
N ASN A 99 0.87 7.02 -5.52
CA ASN A 99 1.66 7.94 -6.34
C ASN A 99 1.45 9.42 -5.98
N ALA A 100 0.69 9.73 -4.92
CA ALA A 100 0.36 11.09 -4.51
C ALA A 100 -0.17 11.96 -5.67
N ALA A 101 -1.02 11.36 -6.52
CA ALA A 101 -1.51 11.99 -7.73
C ALA A 101 -2.57 13.04 -7.41
N ASP A 102 -2.21 14.31 -7.54
CA ASP A 102 -3.10 15.45 -7.30
C ASP A 102 -3.23 16.34 -8.56
N ILE A 103 -4.01 17.41 -8.44
CA ILE A 103 -4.26 18.36 -9.54
C ILE A 103 -3.00 19.11 -10.02
N LYS A 104 -1.90 19.08 -9.26
CA LYS A 104 -0.62 19.70 -9.63
C LYS A 104 0.35 18.65 -10.17
N ASN A 105 0.33 17.46 -9.59
CA ASN A 105 1.20 16.31 -9.85
C ASN A 105 0.37 15.16 -10.41
N HIS A 106 -0.13 15.33 -11.63
CA HIS A 106 -0.95 14.32 -12.26
C HIS A 106 -0.18 13.02 -12.53
N PHE A 107 -0.88 11.89 -12.42
CA PHE A 107 -0.34 10.58 -12.74
C PHE A 107 -0.56 10.21 -14.21
N GLY A 108 0.48 9.66 -14.83
CA GLY A 108 0.40 9.00 -16.13
C GLY A 108 1.72 9.00 -16.89
N SER A 109 1.78 8.22 -17.98
CA SER A 109 2.97 8.13 -18.84
C SER A 109 2.88 9.05 -20.06
N LYS A 110 4.02 9.36 -20.69
CA LYS A 110 4.08 10.17 -21.93
C LYS A 110 3.25 9.58 -23.07
N GLU A 111 3.17 8.26 -23.12
CA GLU A 111 2.44 7.51 -24.16
C GLU A 111 0.94 7.39 -23.88
N TRP A 112 0.46 7.81 -22.71
CA TRP A 112 -0.94 7.67 -22.33
C TRP A 112 -1.79 8.81 -22.89
N ARG A 113 -3.07 8.54 -23.14
CA ARG A 113 -3.99 9.53 -23.71
C ARG A 113 -4.50 10.53 -22.67
N TYR A 114 -4.55 10.13 -21.41
CA TYR A 114 -5.02 10.96 -20.31
C TYR A 114 -3.96 11.06 -19.21
N TYR A 115 -4.14 12.04 -18.35
CA TYR A 115 -3.53 12.07 -17.03
C TYR A 115 -4.63 12.06 -15.98
N TYR A 116 -4.31 11.49 -14.82
CA TYR A 116 -5.26 11.11 -13.77
C TYR A 116 -4.86 11.73 -12.44
N TRP A 117 -5.83 12.08 -11.59
CA TRP A 117 -5.56 12.63 -10.26
C TRP A 117 -6.73 12.43 -9.29
N LEU A 118 -6.43 12.60 -8.01
CA LEU A 118 -7.39 12.68 -6.91
C LEU A 118 -7.54 14.12 -6.44
N PHE A 119 -8.65 14.40 -5.76
CA PHE A 119 -8.90 15.70 -5.15
C PHE A 119 -9.48 15.50 -3.75
N ASP A 120 -8.84 16.08 -2.73
CA ASP A 120 -9.23 15.89 -1.32
C ASP A 120 -10.69 16.28 -1.04
N GLY A 121 -11.23 17.26 -1.77
CA GLY A 121 -12.64 17.66 -1.67
C GLY A 121 -13.63 16.71 -2.33
N SER A 122 -13.17 15.61 -2.94
CA SER A 122 -14.00 14.63 -3.64
C SER A 122 -13.38 13.22 -3.56
N PRO A 123 -13.36 12.61 -2.35
CA PRO A 123 -12.69 11.32 -2.09
C PRO A 123 -13.31 10.11 -2.81
N ASP A 124 -14.53 10.28 -3.36
CA ASP A 124 -15.24 9.24 -4.11
C ASP A 124 -15.16 9.44 -5.63
N VAL A 125 -14.24 10.30 -6.07
CA VAL A 125 -14.10 10.69 -7.46
C VAL A 125 -12.66 10.57 -7.92
N ILE A 126 -12.47 9.90 -9.05
CA ILE A 126 -11.20 9.96 -9.81
C ILE A 126 -11.40 10.93 -10.96
N PHE A 127 -10.42 11.81 -11.17
CA PHE A 127 -10.44 12.77 -12.25
C PHE A 127 -9.47 12.35 -13.35
N ARG A 128 -9.81 12.67 -14.60
CA ARG A 128 -8.89 12.60 -15.72
C ARG A 128 -9.08 13.75 -16.68
N LYS A 129 -8.05 14.03 -17.47
CA LYS A 129 -8.14 14.97 -18.59
C LYS A 129 -7.25 14.50 -19.72
N LYS A 130 -7.74 14.71 -20.94
CA LYS A 130 -7.03 14.30 -22.15
C LYS A 130 -5.75 15.12 -22.27
N ARG A 131 -4.65 14.47 -22.65
CA ARG A 131 -3.44 15.18 -23.06
C ARG A 131 -3.75 15.93 -24.34
N ASN A 132 -3.47 17.23 -24.34
CA ASN A 132 -3.45 17.95 -25.60
C ASN A 132 -2.28 17.37 -26.40
N SER A 133 -2.58 16.82 -27.58
CA SER A 133 -1.55 16.48 -28.55
C SER A 133 -0.73 17.74 -28.81
N ALA A 134 0.58 17.70 -28.53
CA ALA A 134 1.50 18.73 -29.01
C ALA A 134 1.55 18.70 -30.54
#